data_AF-A0A955D789-F1
#
_entry.id   AF-A0A955D789-F1
#
_cell.length_a   1.000
_cell.length_b   1.000
_cell.length_c   1.000
_cell.angle_alpha   90.00
_cell.angle_beta   90.00
_cell.angle_gamma   90.00
#
_symmetry.space_group_name_H-M   'P 1'
#
loop_
_entity.id
_entity.type
_entity.pdbx_description
1 polymer ?
#
loop_
_entity_poly.entity_id
_entity_poly.type
_entity_poly.pdbx_seq_one_letter_code
_entity_poly.pdbx_strand_id
1 'polypeptide(L)'
;MGDTPVSDGRDVNMAATGTKRGVVARFLDAIEWLGNKLPEPALLFVGGAALVMLLSQLVAWAGWSVQPVRLEPVVQAVVDADGRPVLDERGQPVMEAVVGAGGRAEFRVVDDASKAPVSARSLLSGDGLYWAISSMVDNFVRFPPLGVVLVGVLGVGVAERTGFIGAALKAFMVVVPRRLLTPAMVFLGVMSSLGTDAGYVVLPPIGAALYKALGRSPLAGIAAVFAGIAGGFSANLLITSLDPLLVGYTQPAAQALDPDITVPATVNWWFMIVSTVMLTLVGWAVSAFVERRFAGKAPEDGGASPVSKEEEAEARRMSASERKGLAWASVVLVLSTGAFVAMWVTPNAPLDDKAYVGGRVVTHGDVRAVDVWDRTPTLARQPEPGATERVESVRALLASEGRDAATIAASEADDDDPVLGLRRLSSAERGMAGTDDHADRWIESIVPALFFLFVLPGMAYGAGAGTVTSAAGSVRLMTETMASMAPVIVLSFFAAQFIEYFKYSQMDKMLAYSGGEALVALDMPRELLMIVFILVVMLFNLLIASSSAKFAMFAPIFVPMFMLVGIHPALTQAAYRV
;
A
#
# COMPACT_ATOMS: atom_id res chain seq x y z
N MET A 1 22.10 -52.29 -52.89
CA MET A 1 20.72 -52.68 -53.26
C MET A 1 19.95 -52.86 -51.98
N GLY A 2 18.90 -52.05 -51.76
CA GLY A 2 17.99 -52.19 -50.63
C GLY A 2 17.74 -50.87 -49.89
N ASP A 3 17.10 -49.92 -50.59
CA ASP A 3 16.50 -48.72 -50.01
C ASP A 3 15.40 -49.09 -49.01
N THR A 4 15.39 -48.45 -47.84
CA THR A 4 14.24 -48.37 -46.94
C THR A 4 13.62 -46.97 -47.04
N PRO A 5 12.31 -46.84 -47.27
CA PRO A 5 11.69 -45.53 -47.50
C PRO A 5 11.44 -44.80 -46.17
N VAL A 6 11.72 -43.50 -46.22
CA VAL A 6 11.36 -42.50 -45.20
C VAL A 6 9.84 -42.32 -45.21
N SER A 7 9.15 -42.63 -44.11
CA SER A 7 7.72 -42.33 -43.95
C SER A 7 7.53 -40.90 -43.46
N ASP A 8 6.92 -40.07 -44.32
CA ASP A 8 6.48 -38.69 -44.10
C ASP A 8 5.53 -38.59 -42.90
N GLY A 9 5.84 -37.68 -41.97
CA GLY A 9 5.10 -37.42 -40.74
C GLY A 9 3.87 -36.53 -40.94
N ARG A 10 3.00 -36.90 -41.87
CA ARG A 10 1.70 -36.24 -42.06
C ARG A 10 0.57 -37.24 -41.92
N ASP A 11 -0.44 -36.81 -41.17
CA ASP A 11 -1.77 -37.40 -41.04
C ASP A 11 -1.95 -38.52 -40.01
N VAL A 12 -1.69 -38.20 -38.73
CA VAL A 12 -2.49 -38.79 -37.63
C VAL A 12 -3.62 -37.82 -37.31
N ASN A 13 -4.64 -37.85 -38.18
CA ASN A 13 -5.90 -37.15 -37.97
C ASN A 13 -6.68 -37.92 -36.89
N MET A 14 -6.35 -37.64 -35.63
CA MET A 14 -7.08 -38.15 -34.48
C MET A 14 -8.45 -37.47 -34.48
N ALA A 15 -9.47 -38.22 -34.91
CA ALA A 15 -10.85 -37.81 -34.90
C ALA A 15 -11.20 -37.17 -33.55
N ALA A 16 -11.41 -35.85 -33.58
CA ALA A 16 -11.86 -35.07 -32.44
C ALA A 16 -13.26 -35.56 -32.07
N THR A 17 -13.32 -36.48 -31.11
CA THR A 17 -14.55 -36.82 -30.41
C THR A 17 -14.99 -35.56 -29.67
N GLY A 18 -16.07 -34.95 -30.16
CA GLY A 18 -16.67 -33.74 -29.62
C GLY A 18 -17.29 -33.97 -28.25
N THR A 19 -16.46 -34.13 -27.22
CA THR A 19 -16.88 -33.98 -25.83
C THR A 19 -17.26 -32.52 -25.64
N LYS A 20 -18.54 -32.23 -25.36
CA LYS A 20 -19.01 -30.88 -25.04
C LYS A 20 -18.12 -30.31 -23.92
N ARG A 21 -17.23 -29.38 -24.25
CA ARG A 21 -16.33 -28.74 -23.27
C ARG A 21 -17.15 -28.25 -22.08
N GLY A 22 -16.74 -28.65 -20.88
CA GLY A 22 -17.43 -28.30 -19.63
C GLY A 22 -17.47 -26.79 -19.41
N VAL A 23 -18.40 -26.32 -18.57
CA VAL A 23 -18.60 -24.89 -18.28
C VAL A 23 -17.32 -24.22 -17.77
N VAL A 24 -16.55 -24.92 -16.92
CA VAL A 24 -15.27 -24.42 -16.39
C VAL A 24 -14.24 -24.23 -17.50
N ALA A 25 -14.12 -25.17 -18.45
CA ALA A 25 -13.16 -25.04 -19.54
C ALA A 25 -13.48 -23.83 -20.43
N ARG A 26 -14.76 -23.60 -20.75
CA ARG A 26 -15.18 -22.42 -21.54
C ARG A 26 -14.92 -21.11 -20.81
N PHE A 27 -15.10 -21.10 -19.48
CA PHE A 27 -14.81 -19.94 -18.66
C PHE A 27 -13.31 -19.62 -18.63
N LEU A 28 -12.45 -20.63 -18.51
CA LEU A 28 -11.00 -20.48 -18.59
C LEU A 28 -10.57 -20.01 -19.99
N ASP A 29 -11.11 -20.60 -21.06
CA ASP A 29 -10.85 -20.18 -22.45
C ASP A 29 -11.20 -18.69 -22.65
N ALA A 30 -12.29 -18.22 -22.03
CA ALA A 30 -12.71 -16.82 -22.11
C ALA A 30 -11.77 -15.88 -21.35
N ILE A 31 -11.31 -16.27 -20.15
CA ILE A 31 -10.32 -15.50 -19.38
C ILE A 31 -9.00 -15.43 -20.15
N GLU A 32 -8.53 -16.55 -20.69
CA GLU A 32 -7.30 -16.62 -21.47
C GLU A 32 -7.39 -15.73 -22.72
N TRP A 33 -8.49 -15.83 -23.47
CA TRP A 33 -8.72 -14.98 -24.63
C TRP A 33 -8.71 -13.49 -24.27
N LEU A 34 -9.34 -13.12 -23.17
CA LEU A 34 -9.46 -11.72 -22.76
C LEU A 34 -8.12 -11.18 -22.22
N GLY A 35 -7.41 -11.96 -21.39
CA GLY A 35 -6.08 -11.63 -20.90
C GLY A 35 -5.07 -11.43 -22.04
N ASN A 36 -5.11 -12.30 -23.05
CA ASN A 36 -4.21 -12.21 -24.22
C ASN A 36 -4.53 -11.01 -25.14
N LYS A 37 -5.74 -10.47 -25.09
CA LYS A 37 -6.16 -9.33 -25.91
C LYS A 37 -5.84 -7.98 -25.25
N LEU A 38 -5.65 -7.97 -23.94
CA LEU A 38 -5.30 -6.75 -23.23
C LEU A 38 -3.84 -6.38 -23.54
N PRO A 39 -3.56 -5.12 -23.89
CA PRO A 39 -2.21 -4.68 -24.13
C PRO A 39 -1.41 -4.63 -22.82
N GLU A 40 -0.09 -4.59 -22.94
CA GLU A 40 0.83 -4.41 -21.82
C GLU A 40 0.40 -3.26 -20.89
N PRO A 41 0.56 -3.36 -19.56
CA PRO A 41 0.05 -2.36 -18.62
C PRO A 41 0.50 -0.92 -18.93
N ALA A 42 1.73 -0.71 -19.39
CA ALA A 42 2.22 0.60 -19.80
C ALA A 42 1.38 1.20 -20.95
N LEU A 43 0.97 0.37 -21.92
CA LEU A 43 0.12 0.79 -23.04
C LEU A 43 -1.31 1.08 -22.60
N LEU A 44 -1.81 0.44 -21.54
CA LEU A 44 -3.10 0.82 -20.94
C LEU A 44 -3.05 2.25 -20.42
N PHE A 45 -1.94 2.69 -19.82
CA PHE A 45 -1.78 4.07 -19.39
C PHE A 45 -1.58 5.05 -20.55
N VAL A 46 -0.89 4.66 -21.62
CA VAL A 46 -0.82 5.46 -22.86
C VAL A 46 -2.22 5.67 -23.43
N GLY A 47 -2.99 4.60 -23.58
CA GLY A 47 -4.38 4.64 -24.04
C GLY A 47 -5.28 5.44 -23.09
N GLY A 48 -5.11 5.27 -21.79
CA GLY A 48 -5.82 6.02 -20.75
C GLY A 48 -5.51 7.52 -20.81
N ALA A 49 -4.25 7.92 -20.97
CA ALA A 49 -3.86 9.31 -21.11
C ALA A 49 -4.48 9.93 -22.38
N ALA A 50 -4.39 9.24 -23.52
CA ALA A 50 -5.04 9.68 -24.76
C ALA A 50 -6.56 9.78 -24.62
N LEU A 51 -7.18 8.82 -23.93
CA LEU A 51 -8.61 8.82 -23.65
C LEU A 51 -8.99 10.03 -22.77
N VAL A 52 -8.24 10.33 -21.72
CA VAL A 52 -8.46 11.52 -20.87
C VAL A 52 -8.33 12.80 -21.68
N MET A 53 -7.35 12.89 -22.59
CA MET A 53 -7.24 14.04 -23.49
C MET A 53 -8.50 14.23 -24.35
N LEU A 54 -9.03 13.15 -24.92
CA LEU A 54 -10.26 13.18 -25.73
C LEU A 54 -11.50 13.48 -24.87
N LEU A 55 -11.66 12.79 -23.75
CA LEU A 55 -12.81 12.96 -22.85
C LEU A 55 -12.83 14.36 -22.24
N SER A 56 -11.69 14.90 -21.81
CA SER A 56 -11.62 16.27 -21.28
C SER A 56 -12.09 17.30 -22.30
N GLN A 57 -11.80 17.11 -23.59
CA GLN A 57 -12.29 17.96 -24.66
C GLN A 57 -13.80 17.80 -24.89
N LEU A 58 -14.31 16.56 -24.89
CA LEU A 58 -15.73 16.29 -25.05
C LEU A 58 -16.56 16.85 -23.89
N VAL A 59 -16.09 16.68 -22.66
CA VAL A 59 -16.74 17.20 -21.46
C VAL A 59 -16.70 18.73 -21.44
N ALA A 60 -15.57 19.33 -21.81
CA ALA A 60 -15.46 20.78 -21.93
C ALA A 60 -16.43 21.34 -22.99
N TRP A 61 -16.60 20.66 -24.13
CA TRP A 61 -17.60 21.04 -25.14
C TRP A 61 -19.04 20.87 -24.67
N ALA A 62 -19.32 19.83 -23.87
CA ALA A 62 -20.63 19.62 -23.28
C ALA A 62 -20.98 20.70 -22.23
N GLY A 63 -19.99 21.47 -21.76
CA GLY A 63 -20.20 22.49 -20.72
C GLY A 63 -20.61 21.88 -19.38
N TRP A 64 -20.30 20.60 -19.15
CA TRP A 64 -20.65 19.92 -17.91
C TRP A 64 -19.79 20.45 -16.76
N SER A 65 -20.45 20.83 -15.67
CA SER A 65 -19.82 21.22 -14.40
C SER A 65 -20.45 20.45 -13.25
N VAL A 66 -19.68 20.27 -12.18
CA VAL A 66 -20.12 19.58 -10.96
C VAL A 66 -19.87 20.49 -9.77
N GLN A 67 -20.88 20.67 -8.91
CA GLN A 67 -20.72 21.42 -7.68
C GLN A 67 -19.90 20.58 -6.69
N PRO A 68 -18.83 21.12 -6.10
CA PRO A 68 -18.12 20.43 -5.04
C PRO A 68 -19.06 20.11 -3.88
N VAL A 69 -18.91 18.91 -3.32
CA VAL A 69 -19.67 18.47 -2.16
C VAL A 69 -18.74 18.19 -0.98
N ARG A 70 -19.26 18.35 0.23
CA ARG A 70 -18.57 18.06 1.48
C ARG A 70 -19.43 17.24 2.41
N LEU A 71 -18.78 16.51 3.33
CA LEU A 71 -19.45 15.80 4.40
C LEU A 71 -19.72 16.73 5.58
N GLU A 72 -20.98 16.83 5.99
CA GLU A 72 -21.40 17.48 7.22
C GLU A 72 -22.00 16.45 8.19
N PRO A 73 -21.62 16.47 9.49
CA PRO A 73 -22.28 15.63 10.47
C PRO A 73 -23.76 16.03 10.57
N VAL A 74 -24.65 15.05 10.56
CA VAL A 74 -26.06 15.26 10.87
C VAL A 74 -26.13 15.55 12.37
N VAL A 75 -26.70 16.69 12.74
CA VAL A 75 -26.85 17.12 14.13
C VAL A 75 -28.33 17.25 14.49
N GLN A 76 -28.68 16.86 15.71
CA GLN A 76 -30.01 17.02 16.29
C GLN A 76 -29.93 17.83 17.59
N ALA A 77 -30.98 18.59 17.88
CA ALA A 77 -31.07 19.27 19.16
C ALA A 77 -31.20 18.24 20.29
N VAL A 78 -30.35 18.35 21.31
CA VAL A 78 -30.47 17.59 22.56
C VAL A 78 -31.79 18.01 23.21
N VAL A 79 -32.64 17.05 23.53
CA VAL A 79 -33.94 17.29 24.17
C VAL A 79 -33.94 16.75 25.59
N ASP A 80 -34.60 17.46 26.51
CA ASP A 80 -34.82 17.03 27.88
C ASP A 80 -35.87 15.89 27.96
N ALA A 81 -36.12 15.39 29.17
CA ALA A 81 -37.09 14.31 29.41
C ALA A 81 -38.53 14.67 28.98
N ASP A 82 -38.84 15.96 28.81
CA ASP A 82 -40.14 16.47 28.37
C ASP A 82 -40.15 16.82 26.86
N GLY A 83 -39.07 16.51 26.13
CA GLY A 83 -38.95 16.74 24.70
C GLY A 83 -38.62 18.18 24.30
N ARG A 84 -38.19 19.03 25.24
CA ARG A 84 -37.82 20.42 24.97
C ARG A 84 -36.33 20.52 24.66
N PRO A 85 -35.90 21.38 23.71
CA PRO A 85 -34.48 21.53 23.41
C PRO A 85 -33.73 22.06 24.63
N VAL A 86 -32.69 21.34 25.03
CA VAL A 86 -31.71 21.77 26.04
C VAL A 86 -30.96 22.95 25.43
N LEU A 87 -30.97 24.08 26.13
CA LEU A 87 -30.33 25.30 25.67
C LEU A 87 -28.96 25.46 26.35
N ASP A 88 -27.98 26.00 25.61
CA ASP A 88 -26.67 26.38 26.13
C ASP A 88 -26.75 27.71 26.93
N GLU A 89 -25.60 28.17 27.46
CA GLU A 89 -25.51 29.41 28.23
C GLU A 89 -25.92 30.67 27.43
N ARG A 90 -26.01 30.58 26.10
CA ARG A 90 -26.43 31.66 25.19
C ARG A 90 -27.90 31.50 24.75
N GLY A 91 -28.62 30.51 25.27
CA GLY A 91 -30.01 30.24 24.92
C GLY A 91 -30.21 29.56 23.57
N GLN A 92 -29.16 29.02 22.95
CA GLN A 92 -29.23 28.26 21.70
C GLN A 92 -29.41 26.76 21.98
N PRO A 93 -30.13 26.00 21.15
CA PRO A 93 -30.24 24.55 21.30
C PRO A 93 -28.86 23.89 21.26
N VAL A 94 -28.54 23.11 22.28
CA VAL A 94 -27.35 22.25 22.29
C VAL A 94 -27.54 21.22 21.20
N MET A 95 -26.66 21.21 20.21
CA MET A 95 -26.69 20.27 19.08
C MET A 95 -25.75 19.10 19.36
N GLU A 96 -26.22 17.88 19.17
CA GLU A 96 -25.41 16.67 19.24
C GLU A 96 -25.44 15.94 17.90
N ALA A 97 -24.34 15.31 17.51
CA ALA A 97 -24.31 14.51 16.29
C ALA A 97 -25.31 13.36 16.40
N VAL A 98 -26.15 13.19 15.38
CA VAL A 98 -27.04 12.03 15.27
C VAL A 98 -26.15 10.80 15.16
N VAL A 99 -26.27 9.91 16.13
CA VAL A 99 -25.51 8.66 16.17
C VAL A 99 -26.40 7.55 15.63
N GLY A 100 -26.06 7.02 14.46
CA GLY A 100 -26.80 5.92 13.85
C GLY A 100 -26.71 4.62 14.66
N ALA A 101 -27.47 3.60 14.26
CA ALA A 101 -27.62 2.33 14.98
C ALA A 101 -26.30 1.59 15.33
N GLY A 102 -25.18 1.96 14.71
CA GLY A 102 -23.83 1.44 14.97
C GLY A 102 -22.96 2.28 15.93
N GLY A 103 -23.51 3.29 16.61
CA GLY A 103 -22.74 4.11 17.55
C GLY A 103 -21.80 5.13 16.89
N ARG A 104 -22.03 5.48 15.61
CA ARG A 104 -21.21 6.45 14.85
C ARG A 104 -22.06 7.63 14.39
N ALA A 105 -21.45 8.81 14.36
CA ALA A 105 -22.07 10.01 13.80
C ALA A 105 -22.51 9.77 12.34
N GLU A 106 -23.75 10.11 12.04
CA GLU A 106 -24.28 10.15 10.68
C GLU A 106 -23.75 11.40 9.98
N PHE A 107 -23.43 11.25 8.69
CA PHE A 107 -22.96 12.36 7.88
C PHE A 107 -23.84 12.45 6.63
N ARG A 108 -24.16 13.67 6.25
CA ARG A 108 -24.83 13.98 4.98
C ARG A 108 -23.84 14.66 4.05
N VAL A 109 -23.97 14.37 2.76
CA VAL A 109 -23.27 15.10 1.71
C VAL A 109 -24.08 16.35 1.41
N VAL A 110 -23.44 17.51 1.46
CA VAL A 110 -24.03 18.80 1.10
C VAL A 110 -23.16 19.50 0.06
N ASP A 111 -23.82 20.33 -0.75
CA ASP A 111 -23.11 21.24 -1.64
C ASP A 111 -22.19 22.15 -0.84
N ASP A 112 -20.91 22.14 -1.20
CA ASP A 112 -19.93 23.07 -0.66
C ASP A 112 -20.05 24.39 -1.42
N ALA A 113 -21.05 25.20 -1.06
CA ALA A 113 -21.32 26.49 -1.70
C ALA A 113 -20.16 27.49 -1.59
N SER A 114 -19.17 27.23 -0.74
CA SER A 114 -17.94 28.03 -0.64
C SER A 114 -17.00 27.84 -1.83
N LYS A 115 -17.14 26.72 -2.56
CA LYS A 115 -16.30 26.39 -3.71
C LYS A 115 -17.06 26.61 -5.02
N ALA A 116 -16.37 27.18 -5.99
CA ALA A 116 -16.92 27.34 -7.33
C ALA A 116 -17.15 25.97 -8.00
N PRO A 117 -18.15 25.85 -8.89
CA PRO A 117 -18.35 24.66 -9.71
C PRO A 117 -17.06 24.25 -10.44
N VAL A 118 -16.79 22.95 -10.47
CA VAL A 118 -15.64 22.38 -11.16
C VAL A 118 -16.05 22.02 -12.58
N SER A 119 -15.28 22.48 -13.57
CA SER A 119 -15.57 22.28 -14.99
C SER A 119 -14.35 21.68 -15.68
N ALA A 120 -14.58 20.79 -16.65
CA ALA A 120 -13.48 20.13 -17.34
C ALA A 120 -12.57 21.14 -18.06
N ARG A 121 -11.25 20.94 -17.90
CA ARG A 121 -10.23 21.69 -18.64
C ARG A 121 -9.71 20.81 -19.78
N SER A 122 -9.91 21.26 -21.02
CA SER A 122 -9.45 20.49 -22.17
C SER A 122 -7.93 20.45 -22.28
N LEU A 123 -7.37 19.24 -22.35
CA LEU A 123 -5.97 19.00 -22.67
C LEU A 123 -5.64 19.19 -24.16
N LEU A 124 -6.64 19.17 -25.04
CA LEU A 124 -6.46 19.38 -26.48
C LEU A 124 -6.48 20.87 -26.89
N SER A 125 -6.65 21.77 -25.92
CA SER A 125 -6.45 23.20 -26.11
C SER A 125 -4.98 23.55 -26.33
N GLY A 126 -4.68 24.74 -26.85
CA GLY A 126 -3.29 25.21 -27.03
C GLY A 126 -2.50 25.20 -25.72
N ASP A 127 -3.08 25.73 -24.65
CA ASP A 127 -2.48 25.73 -23.31
C ASP A 127 -2.37 24.31 -22.73
N GLY A 128 -3.39 23.46 -22.95
CA GLY A 128 -3.38 22.07 -22.52
C GLY A 128 -2.28 21.24 -23.18
N LEU A 129 -2.08 21.38 -24.50
CA LEU A 129 -1.01 20.70 -25.24
C LEU A 129 0.38 21.21 -24.82
N TYR A 130 0.53 22.52 -24.63
CA TYR A 130 1.77 23.09 -24.11
C TYR A 130 2.09 22.54 -22.71
N TRP A 131 1.10 22.52 -21.82
CA TRP A 131 1.26 21.96 -20.47
C TRP A 131 1.60 20.47 -20.53
N ALA A 132 0.91 19.68 -21.35
CA ALA A 132 1.13 18.24 -21.47
C ALA A 132 2.56 17.89 -21.91
N ILE A 133 3.17 18.70 -22.77
CA ILE A 133 4.56 18.53 -23.23
C ILE A 133 5.56 19.07 -22.20
N SER A 134 5.33 20.29 -21.71
CA SER A 134 6.27 20.98 -20.80
C SER A 134 6.34 20.37 -19.40
N SER A 135 5.25 19.78 -18.91
CA SER A 135 5.18 19.12 -17.60
C SER A 135 5.67 17.67 -17.60
N MET A 136 5.88 17.06 -18.77
CA MET A 136 6.08 15.60 -18.90
C MET A 136 7.20 15.05 -18.00
N VAL A 137 8.34 15.76 -17.93
CA VAL A 137 9.47 15.37 -17.08
C VAL A 137 9.16 15.59 -15.59
N ASP A 138 8.54 16.72 -15.25
CA ASP A 138 8.20 17.05 -13.86
C ASP A 138 7.16 16.08 -13.30
N ASN A 139 6.13 15.75 -14.09
CA ASN A 139 5.13 14.73 -13.77
C ASN A 139 5.79 13.40 -13.41
N PHE A 140 6.80 12.98 -14.19
CA PHE A 140 7.51 11.72 -13.97
C PHE A 140 8.42 11.77 -12.74
N VAL A 141 9.27 12.79 -12.61
CA VAL A 141 10.25 12.89 -11.51
C VAL A 141 9.56 13.11 -10.17
N ARG A 142 8.46 13.86 -10.14
CA ARG A 142 7.67 14.10 -8.93
C ARG A 142 6.67 13.01 -8.62
N PHE A 143 6.59 11.97 -9.46
CA PHE A 143 5.64 10.88 -9.25
C PHE A 143 5.95 10.17 -7.93
N PRO A 144 5.11 10.31 -6.88
CA PRO A 144 5.48 9.87 -5.53
C PRO A 144 5.91 8.41 -5.41
N PRO A 145 5.28 7.44 -6.10
CA PRO A 145 5.72 6.05 -6.03
C PRO A 145 7.11 5.80 -6.61
N LEU A 146 7.57 6.59 -7.58
CA LEU A 146 8.81 6.30 -8.33
C LEU A 146 10.04 6.23 -7.41
N GLY A 147 10.32 7.31 -6.67
CA GLY A 147 11.52 7.40 -5.83
C GLY A 147 11.50 6.38 -4.69
N VAL A 148 10.35 6.24 -4.06
CA VAL A 148 10.14 5.34 -2.92
C VAL A 148 10.35 3.88 -3.32
N VAL A 149 9.81 3.47 -4.47
CA VAL A 149 9.92 2.10 -4.97
C VAL A 149 11.34 1.77 -5.40
N LEU A 150 12.01 2.69 -6.11
CA LEU A 150 13.40 2.48 -6.53
C LEU A 150 14.33 2.26 -5.34
N VAL A 151 14.19 3.06 -4.29
CA VAL A 151 15.00 2.91 -3.06
C VAL A 151 14.63 1.61 -2.33
N GLY A 152 13.34 1.33 -2.13
CA GLY A 152 12.89 0.16 -1.40
C GLY A 152 13.29 -1.16 -2.07
N VAL A 153 13.04 -1.28 -3.38
CA VAL A 153 13.36 -2.50 -4.15
C VAL A 153 14.85 -2.65 -4.40
N LEU A 154 15.64 -1.57 -4.49
CA LEU A 154 17.10 -1.71 -4.57
C LEU A 154 17.64 -2.50 -3.37
N GLY A 155 17.15 -2.21 -2.17
CA GLY A 155 17.61 -2.90 -0.98
C GLY A 155 17.23 -4.37 -0.95
N VAL A 156 15.95 -4.66 -1.20
CA VAL A 156 15.42 -6.02 -1.30
C VAL A 156 16.10 -6.82 -2.41
N GLY A 157 16.26 -6.24 -3.59
CA GLY A 157 16.82 -6.92 -4.76
C GLY A 157 18.30 -7.24 -4.60
N VAL A 158 19.09 -6.40 -3.91
CA VAL A 158 20.46 -6.77 -3.52
C VAL A 158 20.46 -7.98 -2.58
N ALA A 159 19.61 -7.96 -1.56
CA ALA A 159 19.46 -9.07 -0.62
C ALA A 159 19.02 -10.37 -1.32
N GLU A 160 18.13 -10.28 -2.30
CA GLU A 160 17.71 -11.40 -3.12
C GLU A 160 18.85 -11.94 -3.99
N ARG A 161 19.50 -11.08 -4.78
CA ARG A 161 20.56 -11.50 -5.73
C ARG A 161 21.83 -12.03 -5.04
N THR A 162 22.12 -11.60 -3.82
CA THR A 162 23.21 -12.21 -3.03
C THR A 162 22.90 -13.66 -2.63
N GLY A 163 21.64 -14.08 -2.66
CA GLY A 163 21.14 -15.38 -2.22
C GLY A 163 20.67 -15.41 -0.77
N PHE A 164 20.69 -14.27 -0.06
CA PHE A 164 20.32 -14.19 1.35
C PHE A 164 18.88 -14.62 1.60
N ILE A 165 17.92 -14.07 0.83
CA ILE A 165 16.49 -14.36 1.00
C ILE A 165 16.21 -15.85 0.78
N GLY A 166 16.70 -16.42 -0.33
CA GLY A 166 16.52 -17.85 -0.62
C GLY A 166 17.14 -18.77 0.44
N ALA A 167 18.34 -18.43 0.92
CA ALA A 167 19.00 -19.19 1.99
C ALA A 167 18.27 -19.08 3.33
N ALA A 168 17.72 -17.91 3.67
CA ALA A 168 16.94 -17.70 4.89
C ALA A 168 15.63 -18.50 4.86
N LEU A 169 14.91 -18.49 3.73
CA LEU A 169 13.70 -19.29 3.52
C LEU A 169 13.99 -20.80 3.65
N LYS A 170 15.10 -21.26 3.04
CA LYS A 170 15.56 -22.66 3.15
C LYS A 170 15.94 -23.01 4.60
N ALA A 171 16.69 -22.14 5.29
CA ALA A 171 17.10 -22.36 6.68
C ALA A 171 15.90 -22.51 7.61
N PHE A 172 14.89 -21.65 7.46
CA PHE A 172 13.66 -21.74 8.23
C PHE A 172 13.00 -23.11 8.05
N MET A 173 12.89 -23.61 6.82
CA MET A 173 12.30 -24.91 6.52
C MET A 173 13.03 -26.12 7.10
N VAL A 174 14.35 -26.05 7.23
CA VAL A 174 15.14 -27.12 7.84
C VAL A 174 14.81 -27.29 9.32
N VAL A 175 14.47 -26.19 10.01
CA VAL A 175 14.16 -26.18 11.45
C VAL A 175 12.70 -26.56 11.73
N VAL A 176 11.80 -26.42 10.76
CA VAL A 176 10.37 -26.71 10.97
C VAL A 176 10.11 -28.21 11.21
N PRO A 177 9.39 -28.57 12.30
CA PRO A 177 9.06 -29.96 12.58
C PRO A 177 8.09 -30.52 11.54
N ARG A 178 8.20 -31.82 11.25
CA ARG A 178 7.42 -32.52 10.20
C ARG A 178 5.91 -32.23 10.22
N ARG A 179 5.31 -32.07 11.40
CA ARG A 179 3.86 -31.79 11.56
C ARG A 179 3.45 -30.39 11.12
N LEU A 180 4.35 -29.42 11.18
CA LEU A 180 4.06 -28.02 10.86
C LEU A 180 4.52 -27.62 9.46
N LEU A 181 4.99 -28.57 8.64
CA LEU A 181 5.52 -28.24 7.33
C LEU A 181 4.49 -27.61 6.41
N THR A 182 3.28 -28.15 6.33
CA THR A 182 2.23 -27.56 5.48
C THR A 182 1.88 -26.14 5.88
N PRO A 183 1.53 -25.84 7.14
CA PRO A 183 1.26 -24.46 7.52
C PRO A 183 2.49 -23.58 7.35
N ALA A 184 3.70 -24.09 7.60
CA ALA A 184 4.93 -23.32 7.40
C ALA A 184 5.25 -23.04 5.92
N MET A 185 4.94 -23.95 4.99
CA MET A 185 5.08 -23.72 3.55
C MET A 185 4.12 -22.62 3.07
N VAL A 186 2.86 -22.67 3.52
CA VAL A 186 1.86 -21.64 3.21
C VAL A 186 2.30 -20.30 3.81
N PHE A 187 2.70 -20.29 5.08
CA PHE A 187 3.21 -19.11 5.78
C PHE A 187 4.39 -18.49 5.04
N LEU A 188 5.38 -19.30 4.65
CA LEU A 188 6.50 -18.82 3.85
C LEU A 188 6.08 -18.27 2.50
N GLY A 189 5.10 -18.92 1.85
CA GLY A 189 4.50 -18.40 0.62
C GLY A 189 3.95 -17.00 0.83
N VAL A 190 3.12 -16.79 1.87
CA VAL A 190 2.54 -15.49 2.20
C VAL A 190 3.65 -14.46 2.49
N MET A 191 4.65 -14.84 3.30
CA MET A 191 5.77 -13.96 3.64
C MET A 191 6.72 -13.66 2.48
N SER A 192 6.68 -14.45 1.40
CA SER A 192 7.66 -14.38 0.32
C SER A 192 7.57 -13.13 -0.55
N SER A 193 6.49 -12.35 -0.43
CA SER A 193 6.38 -11.03 -1.05
C SER A 193 7.47 -10.05 -0.58
N LEU A 194 8.16 -10.34 0.53
CA LEU A 194 9.38 -9.64 0.93
C LEU A 194 10.54 -9.78 -0.06
N GLY A 195 10.58 -10.87 -0.83
CA GLY A 195 11.67 -11.23 -1.73
C GLY A 195 11.33 -11.08 -3.20
N THR A 196 10.38 -10.22 -3.56
CA THR A 196 9.94 -9.91 -4.95
C THR A 196 9.65 -11.16 -5.81
N ASP A 197 10.68 -11.78 -6.41
CA ASP A 197 10.56 -12.94 -7.30
C ASP A 197 11.02 -14.26 -6.65
N ALA A 198 11.81 -14.20 -5.58
CA ALA A 198 12.39 -15.36 -4.90
C ALA A 198 11.33 -16.35 -4.43
N GLY A 199 10.16 -15.86 -4.01
CA GLY A 199 9.03 -16.69 -3.61
C GLY A 199 8.65 -17.69 -4.71
N TYR A 200 8.35 -17.19 -5.91
CA TYR A 200 7.92 -18.00 -7.06
C TYR A 200 9.01 -18.92 -7.60
N VAL A 201 10.28 -18.52 -7.51
CA VAL A 201 11.40 -19.28 -8.07
C VAL A 201 11.91 -20.34 -7.10
N VAL A 202 12.01 -20.01 -5.81
CA VAL A 202 12.74 -20.83 -4.81
C VAL A 202 11.81 -21.73 -4.01
N LEU A 203 10.65 -21.22 -3.57
CA LEU A 203 9.79 -21.98 -2.66
C LEU A 203 9.10 -23.19 -3.30
N PRO A 204 8.58 -23.16 -4.55
CA PRO A 204 7.90 -24.32 -5.12
C PRO A 204 8.82 -25.55 -5.26
N PRO A 205 10.06 -25.44 -5.78
CA PRO A 205 10.99 -26.56 -5.80
C PRO A 205 11.34 -27.08 -4.40
N ILE A 206 11.53 -26.19 -3.42
CA ILE A 206 11.78 -26.58 -2.03
C ILE A 206 10.57 -27.31 -1.44
N GLY A 207 9.35 -26.81 -1.69
CA GLY A 207 8.11 -27.44 -1.26
C GLY A 207 7.91 -28.82 -1.85
N ALA A 208 8.17 -28.97 -3.15
CA ALA A 208 8.15 -30.26 -3.82
C ALA A 208 9.14 -31.24 -3.19
N ALA A 209 10.39 -30.81 -3.00
CA ALA A 209 11.46 -31.64 -2.45
C ALA A 209 11.17 -32.07 -0.99
N LEU A 210 10.70 -31.15 -0.13
CA LEU A 210 10.41 -31.44 1.27
C LEU A 210 9.17 -32.32 1.42
N TYR A 211 8.14 -32.16 0.58
CA TYR A 211 7.00 -33.07 0.58
C TYR A 211 7.42 -34.46 0.12
N LYS A 212 8.18 -34.54 -0.98
CA LYS A 212 8.72 -35.80 -1.49
C LYS A 212 9.52 -36.54 -0.41
N ALA A 213 10.46 -35.84 0.22
CA ALA A 213 11.33 -36.37 1.28
C ALA A 213 10.59 -36.97 2.48
N LEU A 214 9.31 -36.66 2.65
CA LEU A 214 8.48 -37.13 3.75
C LEU A 214 7.45 -38.17 3.32
N GLY A 215 7.55 -38.67 2.09
CA GLY A 215 6.56 -39.57 1.51
C GLY A 215 5.20 -38.89 1.33
N ARG A 216 5.19 -37.59 0.99
CA ARG A 216 3.98 -36.82 0.68
C ARG A 216 3.99 -36.44 -0.81
N SER A 217 2.84 -36.04 -1.33
CA SER A 217 2.71 -35.62 -2.73
C SER A 217 3.53 -34.35 -3.00
N PRO A 218 4.50 -34.36 -3.93
CA PRO A 218 5.23 -33.16 -4.32
C PRO A 218 4.32 -32.08 -4.93
N LEU A 219 3.29 -32.49 -5.67
CA LEU A 219 2.31 -31.57 -6.25
C LEU A 219 1.49 -30.84 -5.18
N ALA A 220 1.11 -31.54 -4.10
CA ALA A 220 0.45 -30.90 -2.96
C ALA A 220 1.37 -29.86 -2.29
N GLY A 221 2.67 -30.15 -2.21
CA GLY A 221 3.67 -29.20 -1.71
C GLY A 221 3.79 -27.95 -2.58
N ILE A 222 3.90 -28.12 -3.89
CA ILE A 222 3.91 -27.00 -4.86
C ILE A 222 2.63 -26.18 -4.74
N ALA A 223 1.47 -26.83 -4.71
CA ALA A 223 0.17 -26.16 -4.62
C ALA A 223 0.02 -25.36 -3.31
N ALA A 224 0.43 -25.93 -2.17
CA ALA A 224 0.36 -25.25 -0.87
C ALA A 224 1.24 -23.98 -0.85
N VAL A 225 2.45 -24.08 -1.38
CA VAL A 225 3.36 -22.93 -1.53
C VAL A 225 2.76 -21.90 -2.47
N PHE A 226 2.35 -22.31 -3.67
CA PHE A 226 1.83 -21.41 -4.69
C PHE A 226 0.59 -20.65 -4.22
N ALA A 227 -0.32 -21.33 -3.50
CA ALA A 227 -1.46 -20.69 -2.85
C ALA A 227 -1.03 -19.62 -1.83
N GLY A 228 0.01 -19.90 -1.04
CA GLY A 228 0.59 -18.92 -0.12
C GLY A 228 1.21 -17.71 -0.84
N ILE A 229 1.99 -17.94 -1.90
CA ILE A 229 2.64 -16.87 -2.67
C ILE A 229 1.62 -15.99 -3.38
N ALA A 230 0.75 -16.61 -4.20
CA ALA A 230 -0.19 -15.88 -5.04
C ALA A 230 -1.36 -15.29 -4.24
N GLY A 231 -1.96 -16.07 -3.33
CA GLY A 231 -3.08 -15.64 -2.49
C GLY A 231 -2.65 -14.77 -1.30
N GLY A 232 -1.38 -14.81 -0.93
CA GLY A 232 -0.82 -14.04 0.18
C GLY A 232 0.00 -12.82 -0.21
N PHE A 233 0.08 -12.47 -1.50
CA PHE A 233 0.99 -11.44 -2.02
C PHE A 233 0.92 -10.12 -1.25
N SER A 234 -0.31 -9.67 -0.94
CA SER A 234 -0.57 -8.41 -0.24
C SER A 234 -0.48 -8.49 1.29
N ALA A 235 -0.30 -9.67 1.89
CA ALA A 235 -0.25 -9.84 3.33
C ALA A 235 1.17 -10.16 3.79
N ASN A 236 1.64 -9.49 4.84
CA ASN A 236 2.97 -9.73 5.38
C ASN A 236 3.07 -9.30 6.85
N LEU A 237 3.99 -9.90 7.61
CA LEU A 237 4.31 -9.43 8.96
C LEU A 237 5.18 -8.16 8.94
N LEU A 238 5.89 -7.91 7.83
CA LEU A 238 6.77 -6.77 7.66
C LEU A 238 6.27 -5.87 6.52
N ILE A 239 6.63 -4.59 6.58
CA ILE A 239 6.43 -3.68 5.45
C ILE A 239 7.31 -4.14 4.28
N THR A 240 6.70 -4.20 3.11
CA THR A 240 7.30 -4.64 1.85
C THR A 240 7.48 -3.44 0.92
N SER A 241 8.06 -3.67 -0.27
CA SER A 241 8.11 -2.64 -1.32
C SER A 241 6.72 -2.29 -1.89
N LEU A 242 5.71 -3.13 -1.68
CA LEU A 242 4.34 -2.89 -2.16
C LEU A 242 3.63 -1.81 -1.33
N ASP A 243 3.86 -1.71 -0.03
CA ASP A 243 3.10 -0.79 0.82
C ASP A 243 3.37 0.68 0.48
N PRO A 244 4.62 1.12 0.36
CA PRO A 244 4.92 2.48 -0.06
C PRO A 244 4.48 2.77 -1.51
N LEU A 245 4.46 1.75 -2.38
CA LEU A 245 3.95 1.86 -3.75
C LEU A 245 2.45 2.16 -3.75
N LEU A 246 1.65 1.40 -2.98
CA LEU A 246 0.20 1.61 -2.88
C LEU A 246 -0.11 2.97 -2.27
N VAL A 247 0.60 3.35 -1.21
CA VAL A 247 0.48 4.68 -0.58
C VAL A 247 0.82 5.80 -1.56
N GLY A 248 1.83 5.61 -2.40
CA GLY A 248 2.18 6.56 -3.46
C GLY A 248 1.06 6.82 -4.46
N TYR A 249 0.05 5.94 -4.55
CA TYR A 249 -1.18 6.16 -5.31
C TYR A 249 -2.33 6.68 -4.44
N THR A 250 -2.49 6.13 -3.23
CA THR A 250 -3.57 6.49 -2.31
C THR A 250 -3.49 7.94 -1.84
N GLN A 251 -2.31 8.40 -1.41
CA GLN A 251 -2.18 9.75 -0.84
C GLN A 251 -2.48 10.84 -1.87
N PRO A 252 -1.89 10.84 -3.08
CA PRO A 252 -2.22 11.87 -4.08
C PRO A 252 -3.69 11.83 -4.52
N ALA A 253 -4.33 10.65 -4.49
CA ALA A 253 -5.75 10.53 -4.78
C ALA A 253 -6.62 11.11 -3.66
N ALA A 254 -6.24 10.90 -2.39
CA ALA A 254 -6.91 11.48 -1.24
C ALA A 254 -6.74 13.01 -1.20
N GLN A 255 -5.56 13.50 -1.57
CA GLN A 255 -5.23 14.93 -1.66
C GLN A 255 -6.03 15.70 -2.72
N ALA A 256 -6.77 14.99 -3.59
CA ALA A 256 -7.73 15.63 -4.49
C ALA A 256 -8.90 16.30 -3.71
N LEU A 257 -9.25 15.77 -2.54
CA LEU A 257 -10.30 16.29 -1.67
C LEU A 257 -9.76 16.99 -0.41
N ASP A 258 -8.73 16.42 0.20
CA ASP A 258 -8.10 16.92 1.42
C ASP A 258 -6.60 17.14 1.20
N PRO A 259 -6.14 18.35 0.82
CA PRO A 259 -4.76 18.61 0.45
C PRO A 259 -3.72 18.26 1.53
N ASP A 260 -4.11 18.30 2.81
CA ASP A 260 -3.22 18.14 3.94
C ASP A 260 -3.14 16.68 4.42
N ILE A 261 -3.96 15.77 3.87
CA ILE A 261 -3.96 14.37 4.27
C ILE A 261 -2.62 13.69 3.97
N THR A 262 -2.08 13.03 4.99
CA THR A 262 -0.90 12.18 4.88
C THR A 262 -1.31 10.72 5.10
N VAL A 263 -0.78 9.81 4.28
CA VAL A 263 -1.05 8.38 4.39
C VAL A 263 0.28 7.68 4.61
N PRO A 264 0.57 7.15 5.81
CA PRO A 264 1.86 6.50 6.06
C PRO A 264 1.95 5.14 5.36
N ALA A 265 3.16 4.69 5.01
CA ALA A 265 3.39 3.35 4.47
C ALA A 265 2.92 2.22 5.41
N THR A 266 2.82 2.51 6.71
CA THR A 266 2.36 1.59 7.77
C THR A 266 0.83 1.54 7.91
N VAL A 267 0.07 2.32 7.14
CA VAL A 267 -1.39 2.50 7.33
C VAL A 267 -2.20 1.20 7.30
N ASN A 268 -1.70 0.15 6.63
CA ASN A 268 -2.35 -1.16 6.57
C ASN A 268 -1.56 -2.27 7.30
N TRP A 269 -0.55 -1.92 8.11
CA TRP A 269 0.36 -2.91 8.67
C TRP A 269 -0.35 -3.90 9.61
N TRP A 270 -1.19 -3.41 10.52
CA TRP A 270 -1.97 -4.27 11.41
C TRP A 270 -2.92 -5.20 10.64
N PHE A 271 -3.58 -4.66 9.60
CA PHE A 271 -4.43 -5.44 8.72
C PHE A 271 -3.64 -6.55 8.00
N MET A 272 -2.44 -6.25 7.51
CA MET A 272 -1.56 -7.26 6.92
C MET A 272 -1.16 -8.34 7.91
N ILE A 273 -0.76 -7.98 9.14
CA ILE A 273 -0.31 -8.94 10.16
C ILE A 273 -1.42 -9.96 10.44
N VAL A 274 -2.64 -9.48 10.67
CA VAL A 274 -3.81 -10.36 10.89
C VAL A 274 -4.10 -11.19 9.64
N SER A 275 -4.02 -10.59 8.45
CA SER A 275 -4.24 -11.29 7.19
C SER A 275 -3.21 -12.40 6.96
N THR A 276 -1.95 -12.21 7.34
CA THR A 276 -0.91 -13.25 7.21
C THR A 276 -1.24 -14.47 8.05
N VAL A 277 -1.68 -14.27 9.29
CA VAL A 277 -2.09 -15.38 10.16
C VAL A 277 -3.34 -16.06 9.59
N MET A 278 -4.35 -15.27 9.20
CA MET A 278 -5.60 -15.78 8.63
C MET A 278 -5.35 -16.61 7.36
N LEU A 279 -4.62 -16.07 6.39
CA LEU A 279 -4.32 -16.74 5.11
C LEU A 279 -3.46 -17.97 5.32
N THR A 280 -2.55 -17.97 6.29
CA THR A 280 -1.79 -19.17 6.66
C THR A 280 -2.70 -20.28 7.17
N LEU A 281 -3.65 -19.96 8.06
CA LEU A 281 -4.57 -20.95 8.63
C LEU A 281 -5.57 -21.46 7.57
N VAL A 282 -6.14 -20.57 6.77
CA VAL A 282 -7.05 -20.92 5.67
C VAL A 282 -6.32 -21.75 4.62
N GLY A 283 -5.15 -21.29 4.17
CA GLY A 283 -4.33 -21.99 3.19
C GLY A 283 -3.86 -23.35 3.70
N TRP A 284 -3.56 -23.48 4.99
CA TRP A 284 -3.28 -24.78 5.62
C TRP A 284 -4.50 -25.69 5.59
N ALA A 285 -5.68 -25.21 5.99
CA ALA A 285 -6.91 -26.00 5.97
C ALA A 285 -7.27 -26.50 4.56
N VAL A 286 -7.16 -25.62 3.56
CA VAL A 286 -7.38 -25.97 2.14
C VAL A 286 -6.32 -26.94 1.65
N SER A 287 -5.04 -26.71 1.96
CA SER A 287 -3.95 -27.62 1.56
C SER A 287 -4.13 -29.01 2.14
N ALA A 288 -4.58 -29.13 3.40
CA ALA A 288 -4.88 -30.42 4.02
C ALA A 288 -6.04 -31.14 3.31
N PHE A 289 -7.04 -30.42 2.80
CA PHE A 289 -8.11 -30.99 1.99
C PHE A 289 -7.61 -31.46 0.61
N VAL A 290 -6.80 -30.63 -0.06
CA VAL A 290 -6.22 -30.95 -1.37
C VAL A 290 -5.29 -32.17 -1.29
N GLU A 291 -4.45 -32.24 -0.27
CA GLU A 291 -3.50 -33.34 -0.08
C GLU A 291 -4.19 -34.69 0.10
N ARG A 292 -5.33 -34.74 0.82
CA ARG A 292 -6.14 -35.96 0.94
C ARG A 292 -6.58 -36.50 -0.43
N ARG A 293 -6.68 -35.66 -1.46
CA ARG A 293 -7.07 -36.07 -2.81
C ARG A 293 -5.94 -36.74 -3.59
N PHE A 294 -4.70 -36.50 -3.19
CA PHE A 294 -3.50 -37.18 -3.71
C PHE A 294 -3.13 -38.42 -2.91
N ALA A 295 -3.69 -38.59 -1.70
CA ALA A 295 -3.49 -39.78 -0.91
C ALA A 295 -4.03 -41.02 -1.66
N GLY A 296 -3.15 -42.00 -1.90
CA GLY A 296 -3.49 -43.24 -2.60
C GLY A 296 -3.35 -43.20 -4.13
N LYS A 297 -2.93 -42.09 -4.72
CA LYS A 297 -2.56 -42.05 -6.14
C LYS A 297 -1.16 -42.63 -6.37
N ALA A 298 -0.92 -43.15 -7.57
CA ALA A 298 0.43 -43.54 -8.00
C ALA A 298 1.33 -42.30 -8.15
N PRO A 299 2.67 -42.43 -8.03
CA PRO A 299 3.60 -41.31 -8.21
C PRO A 299 3.46 -40.60 -9.56
N GLU A 300 3.16 -41.34 -10.63
CA GLU A 300 2.90 -40.82 -11.98
C GLU A 300 1.64 -39.93 -12.06
N ASP A 301 0.66 -40.18 -11.18
CA ASP A 301 -0.56 -39.37 -11.03
C ASP A 301 -0.43 -38.29 -9.94
N GLY A 302 0.80 -38.01 -9.49
CA GLY A 302 1.09 -37.00 -8.47
C GLY A 302 0.99 -37.50 -7.02
N GLY A 303 0.95 -38.81 -6.80
CA GLY A 303 0.99 -39.44 -5.48
C GLY A 303 2.35 -39.33 -4.78
N ALA A 304 2.41 -39.83 -3.55
CA ALA A 304 3.65 -39.90 -2.79
C ALA A 304 4.62 -40.95 -3.36
N SER A 305 5.90 -40.60 -3.46
CA SER A 305 6.97 -41.57 -3.73
C SER A 305 7.62 -42.03 -2.43
N PRO A 306 8.00 -43.32 -2.29
CA PRO A 306 8.89 -43.74 -1.20
C PRO A 306 10.26 -43.08 -1.38
N VAL A 307 10.84 -42.60 -0.27
CA VAL A 307 12.14 -41.91 -0.26
C VAL A 307 13.00 -42.51 0.84
N SER A 308 14.29 -42.68 0.58
CA SER A 308 15.26 -43.15 1.58
C SER A 308 15.52 -42.06 2.65
N LYS A 309 15.99 -42.48 3.84
CA LYS A 309 16.40 -41.51 4.88
C LYS A 309 17.57 -40.63 4.44
N GLU A 310 18.37 -41.09 3.49
CA GLU A 310 19.53 -40.36 2.94
C GLU A 310 19.08 -39.22 2.03
N GLU A 311 18.14 -39.49 1.10
CA GLU A 311 17.54 -38.46 0.25
C GLU A 311 16.77 -37.40 1.06
N GLU A 312 16.10 -37.81 2.15
CA GLU A 312 15.49 -36.86 3.08
C GLU A 312 16.53 -35.97 3.78
N ALA A 313 17.63 -36.55 4.24
CA ALA A 313 18.70 -35.81 4.91
C ALA A 313 19.39 -34.83 3.95
N GLU A 314 19.56 -35.21 2.68
CA GLU A 314 20.17 -34.37 1.65
C GLU A 314 19.27 -33.18 1.28
N ALA A 315 17.96 -33.41 1.10
CA ALA A 315 16.99 -32.35 0.82
C ALA A 315 16.90 -31.31 1.95
N ARG A 316 17.15 -31.73 3.21
CA ARG A 316 17.16 -30.87 4.40
C ARG A 316 18.55 -30.30 4.74
N ARG A 317 19.58 -30.57 3.93
CA ARG A 317 20.94 -30.10 4.23
C ARG A 317 21.18 -28.68 3.71
N MET A 318 21.76 -27.86 4.57
CA MET A 318 22.36 -26.59 4.17
C MET A 318 23.84 -26.75 3.84
N SER A 319 24.31 -26.08 2.81
CA SER A 319 25.73 -26.04 2.47
C SER A 319 26.52 -25.28 3.55
N ALA A 320 27.83 -25.53 3.63
CA ALA A 320 28.69 -24.84 4.59
C ALA A 320 28.79 -23.33 4.29
N SER A 321 28.79 -22.95 3.01
CA SER A 321 28.80 -21.56 2.57
C SER A 321 27.49 -20.84 2.90
N GLU A 322 26.32 -21.47 2.66
CA GLU A 322 25.01 -20.92 3.03
C GLU A 322 24.94 -20.67 4.54
N ARG A 323 25.39 -21.64 5.36
CA ARG A 323 25.39 -21.51 6.82
C ARG A 323 26.32 -20.38 7.31
N LYS A 324 27.52 -20.28 6.73
CA LYS A 324 28.47 -19.22 7.06
C LYS A 324 27.93 -17.84 6.65
N GLY A 325 27.37 -17.73 5.45
CA GLY A 325 26.72 -16.52 4.96
C GLY A 325 25.58 -16.09 5.87
N LEU A 326 24.68 -17.01 6.24
CA LEU A 326 23.57 -16.71 7.13
C LEU A 326 24.02 -16.26 8.52
N ALA A 327 25.10 -16.83 9.06
CA ALA A 327 25.65 -16.39 10.34
C ALA A 327 26.11 -14.92 10.28
N TRP A 328 26.83 -14.54 9.21
CA TRP A 328 27.28 -13.16 9.00
C TRP A 328 26.09 -12.21 8.80
N ALA A 329 25.14 -12.61 7.95
CA ALA A 329 23.92 -11.84 7.69
C ALA A 329 23.11 -11.62 8.98
N SER A 330 22.98 -12.65 9.81
CA SER A 330 22.23 -12.57 11.08
C SER A 330 22.87 -11.59 12.05
N VAL A 331 24.20 -11.61 12.19
CA VAL A 331 24.93 -10.64 13.03
C VAL A 331 24.69 -9.22 12.52
N VAL A 332 24.86 -8.99 11.22
CA VAL A 332 24.67 -7.66 10.64
C VAL A 332 23.22 -7.19 10.74
N LEU A 333 22.24 -8.08 10.55
CA LEU A 333 20.82 -7.77 10.70
C LEU A 333 20.49 -7.35 12.14
N VAL A 334 21.02 -8.07 13.15
CA VAL A 334 20.81 -7.71 14.56
C VAL A 334 21.45 -6.36 14.87
N LEU A 335 22.68 -6.10 14.37
CA LEU A 335 23.36 -4.82 14.59
C LEU A 335 22.65 -3.66 13.90
N SER A 336 22.22 -3.82 12.64
CA SER A 336 21.52 -2.76 11.90
C SER A 336 20.14 -2.47 12.48
N THR A 337 19.39 -3.52 12.87
CA THR A 337 18.10 -3.37 13.56
C THR A 337 18.29 -2.71 14.92
N GLY A 338 19.29 -3.13 15.70
CA GLY A 338 19.62 -2.53 17.00
C GLY A 338 20.00 -1.05 16.87
N ALA A 339 20.77 -0.69 15.85
CA ALA A 339 21.10 0.70 15.56
C ALA A 339 19.86 1.53 15.19
N PHE A 340 18.95 0.99 14.36
CA PHE A 340 17.71 1.67 14.00
C PHE A 340 16.79 1.87 15.22
N VAL A 341 16.63 0.84 16.05
CA VAL A 341 15.86 0.93 17.30
C VAL A 341 16.50 1.92 18.27
N ALA A 342 17.84 1.94 18.38
CA ALA A 342 18.53 2.92 19.20
C ALA A 342 18.32 4.35 18.68
N MET A 343 18.31 4.57 17.37
CA MET A 343 18.03 5.88 16.76
C MET A 343 16.59 6.36 16.99
N TRP A 344 15.65 5.45 17.24
CA TRP A 344 14.26 5.75 17.52
C TRP A 344 13.98 5.96 19.01
N VAL A 345 14.48 5.06 19.87
CA VAL A 345 14.15 5.05 21.30
C VAL A 345 15.01 6.02 22.11
N THR A 346 16.20 6.39 21.62
CA THR A 346 17.10 7.30 22.34
C THR A 346 16.60 8.74 22.22
N PRO A 347 16.39 9.46 23.34
CA PRO A 347 15.95 10.85 23.29
C PRO A 347 16.90 11.73 22.47
N ASN A 348 16.35 12.60 21.63
CA ASN A 348 17.09 13.48 20.70
C ASN A 348 17.89 12.75 19.60
N ALA A 349 17.68 11.45 19.42
CA ALA A 349 18.28 10.73 18.30
C ALA A 349 17.54 11.06 16.98
N PRO A 350 18.14 10.75 15.81
CA PRO A 350 17.62 11.24 14.53
C PRO A 350 16.19 10.81 14.20
N LEU A 351 15.69 9.72 14.78
CA LEU A 351 14.34 9.19 14.55
C LEU A 351 13.41 9.40 15.76
N ASP A 352 13.82 10.17 16.76
CA ASP A 352 12.96 10.60 17.86
C ASP A 352 12.15 11.84 17.47
N ASP A 353 10.83 11.74 17.52
CA ASP A 353 9.91 12.85 17.24
C ASP A 353 9.93 13.94 18.30
N LYS A 354 10.22 13.56 19.56
CA LYS A 354 10.26 14.50 20.68
C LYS A 354 11.43 15.48 20.58
N ALA A 355 12.41 15.19 19.71
CA ALA A 355 13.53 16.07 19.41
C ALA A 355 13.10 17.35 18.66
N TYR A 356 11.88 17.40 18.10
CA TYR A 356 11.45 18.42 17.13
C TYR A 356 10.10 19.06 17.45
N VAL A 357 9.72 19.14 18.72
CA VAL A 357 8.53 19.89 19.12
C VAL A 357 8.76 21.39 18.84
N GLY A 358 8.15 21.90 17.76
CA GLY A 358 8.04 23.33 17.45
C GLY A 358 9.03 23.91 16.43
N GLY A 359 9.58 23.12 15.50
CA GLY A 359 10.44 23.65 14.42
C GLY A 359 11.80 24.21 14.90
N ARG A 360 12.15 24.00 16.17
CA ARG A 360 13.42 24.47 16.75
C ARG A 360 14.26 23.28 17.20
N VAL A 361 15.43 23.15 16.60
CA VAL A 361 16.46 22.22 17.06
C VAL A 361 16.94 22.69 18.43
N VAL A 362 16.65 21.93 19.48
CA VAL A 362 17.22 22.17 20.82
C VAL A 362 18.61 21.54 20.88
N THR A 363 19.62 22.25 20.39
CA THR A 363 21.01 21.94 20.74
C THR A 363 21.35 22.56 22.08
N HIS A 364 21.90 21.76 23.00
CA HIS A 364 22.39 22.18 24.31
C HIS A 364 23.18 23.51 24.23
N GLY A 365 22.76 24.51 25.00
CA GLY A 365 23.57 25.67 25.37
C GLY A 365 23.24 26.99 24.67
N ASP A 366 22.69 27.00 23.46
CA ASP A 366 22.28 28.23 22.77
C ASP A 366 21.19 27.91 21.74
N VAL A 367 19.97 28.41 21.98
CA VAL A 367 18.84 28.25 21.06
C VAL A 367 19.07 29.12 19.83
N ARG A 368 19.63 28.54 18.76
CA ARG A 368 19.59 29.14 17.42
C ARG A 368 18.48 28.47 16.61
N ALA A 369 17.41 29.22 16.35
CA ALA A 369 16.38 28.82 15.40
C ALA A 369 17.00 28.76 14.01
N VAL A 370 17.01 27.58 13.40
CA VAL A 370 17.33 27.39 11.99
C VAL A 370 16.17 26.59 11.41
N ASP A 371 15.35 27.24 10.60
CA ASP A 371 14.31 26.59 9.80
C ASP A 371 15.00 25.74 8.73
N VAL A 372 15.04 24.43 8.95
CA VAL A 372 15.52 23.47 7.98
C VAL A 372 14.28 22.84 7.37
N TRP A 373 14.00 23.19 6.10
CA TRP A 373 12.95 22.63 5.23
C TRP A 373 11.65 23.44 5.04
N ASP A 374 11.77 24.67 4.54
CA ASP A 374 10.67 25.29 3.78
C ASP A 374 10.86 24.96 2.28
N ARG A 375 9.90 24.26 1.66
CA ARG A 375 9.87 23.95 0.21
C ARG A 375 9.04 24.95 -0.60
N THR A 376 8.73 26.12 -0.05
CA THR A 376 8.09 27.23 -0.77
C THR A 376 8.64 28.57 -0.29
N PRO A 377 9.08 29.49 -1.17
CA PRO A 377 9.56 30.79 -0.71
C PRO A 377 8.36 31.69 -0.39
N THR A 378 7.77 31.56 0.80
CA THR A 378 6.88 32.59 1.34
C THR A 378 7.68 33.55 2.20
N LEU A 379 7.64 34.83 1.81
CA LEU A 379 8.28 35.96 2.50
C LEU A 379 7.99 35.91 4.01
N ALA A 380 9.03 35.68 4.80
CA ALA A 380 8.99 35.74 6.25
C ALA A 380 8.46 37.10 6.72
N ARG A 381 7.28 37.12 7.37
CA ARG A 381 6.90 38.26 8.23
C ARG A 381 7.75 38.18 9.49
N GLN A 382 8.46 39.26 9.80
CA GLN A 382 9.16 39.38 11.08
C GLN A 382 8.16 39.31 12.24
N PRO A 383 8.50 38.67 13.37
CA PRO A 383 7.65 38.69 14.55
C PRO A 383 7.60 40.10 15.14
N GLU A 384 6.40 40.57 15.44
CA GLU A 384 6.14 41.84 16.13
C GLU A 384 6.91 41.91 17.47
N PRO A 385 7.57 43.03 17.80
CA PRO A 385 8.26 43.19 19.08
C PRO A 385 7.28 43.07 20.25
N GLY A 386 7.65 42.34 21.30
CA GLY A 386 6.86 42.23 22.55
C GLY A 386 5.80 41.11 22.58
N ALA A 387 5.86 40.14 21.67
CA ALA A 387 4.99 38.95 21.73
C ALA A 387 5.30 38.07 22.97
N THR A 388 6.58 37.96 23.34
CA THR A 388 7.03 37.12 24.46
C THR A 388 6.60 37.66 25.83
N GLU A 389 6.68 38.99 26.02
CA GLU A 389 6.22 39.65 27.26
C GLU A 389 4.69 39.60 27.44
N ARG A 390 3.93 39.61 26.33
CA ARG A 390 2.46 39.43 26.37
C ARG A 390 2.04 38.02 26.77
N VAL A 391 2.79 37.00 26.35
CA VAL A 391 2.52 35.61 26.73
C VAL A 391 2.86 35.35 28.20
N GLU A 392 3.94 35.93 28.73
CA GLU A 392 4.30 35.81 30.15
C GLU A 392 3.36 36.59 31.09
N SER A 393 2.93 37.78 30.70
CA SER A 393 1.96 38.58 31.48
C SER A 393 0.57 37.95 31.52
N VAL A 394 0.10 37.37 30.41
CA VAL A 394 -1.13 36.57 30.39
C VAL A 394 -0.99 35.32 31.25
N ARG A 395 0.13 34.60 31.17
CA ARG A 395 0.38 33.40 32.00
C ARG A 395 0.43 33.72 33.51
N ALA A 396 0.97 34.89 33.89
CA ALA A 396 1.00 35.35 35.29
C ALA A 396 -0.39 35.76 35.82
N LEU A 397 -1.22 36.39 35.00
CA LEU A 397 -2.62 36.71 35.32
C LEU A 397 -3.49 35.45 35.47
N LEU A 398 -3.28 34.45 34.62
CA LEU A 398 -3.98 33.16 34.67
C LEU A 398 -3.68 32.36 35.95
N ALA A 399 -2.44 32.45 36.44
CA ALA A 399 -2.03 31.80 37.69
C ALA A 399 -2.62 32.48 38.94
N SER A 400 -2.94 33.77 38.90
CA SER A 400 -3.52 34.50 40.03
C SER A 400 -5.04 34.33 40.19
N GLU A 401 -5.74 33.91 39.14
CA GLU A 401 -7.22 33.78 39.14
C GLU A 401 -7.72 32.33 39.23
N GLY A 402 -6.83 31.33 39.23
CA GLY A 402 -7.18 29.93 39.47
C GLY A 402 -8.12 29.29 38.42
N ARG A 403 -8.11 29.80 37.19
CA ARG A 403 -8.95 29.30 36.08
C ARG A 403 -8.15 28.42 35.13
N ASP A 404 -8.67 27.23 34.82
CA ASP A 404 -8.09 26.31 33.84
C ASP A 404 -8.25 26.83 32.41
N ALA A 405 -7.21 26.62 31.58
CA ALA A 405 -7.11 27.09 30.19
C ALA A 405 -8.27 26.63 29.28
N ALA A 406 -8.93 25.52 29.63
CA ALA A 406 -10.11 25.01 28.94
C ALA A 406 -11.33 25.95 29.04
N THR A 407 -11.43 26.74 30.11
CA THR A 407 -12.56 27.65 30.36
C THR A 407 -12.48 28.92 29.50
N ILE A 408 -11.26 29.30 29.07
CA ILE A 408 -11.03 30.51 28.26
C ILE A 408 -11.20 30.22 26.77
N ALA A 409 -10.84 29.01 26.32
CA ALA A 409 -11.09 28.55 24.95
C ALA A 409 -12.60 28.56 24.60
N ALA A 410 -13.48 28.40 25.60
CA ALA A 410 -14.93 28.53 25.44
C ALA A 410 -15.41 30.00 25.36
N SER A 411 -14.64 30.96 25.90
CA SER A 411 -15.03 32.38 25.94
C SER A 411 -14.57 33.19 24.71
N GLU A 412 -13.54 32.73 23.99
CA GLU A 412 -13.03 33.37 22.75
C GLU A 412 -13.61 32.75 21.45
N ALA A 413 -14.66 31.93 21.56
CA ALA A 413 -15.42 31.46 20.40
C ALA A 413 -16.22 32.63 19.80
N ASP A 414 -15.58 33.30 18.83
CA ASP A 414 -16.17 34.29 17.93
C ASP A 414 -17.44 33.71 17.26
N ASP A 415 -18.50 34.51 17.21
CA ASP A 415 -19.92 34.11 17.14
C ASP A 415 -20.42 33.64 15.74
N ASP A 416 -19.55 33.49 14.74
CA ASP A 416 -19.99 33.28 13.35
C ASP A 416 -19.95 31.82 12.84
N ASP A 417 -19.32 30.88 13.55
CA ASP A 417 -19.31 29.47 13.13
C ASP A 417 -19.11 28.48 14.30
N PRO A 418 -20.18 27.88 14.84
CA PRO A 418 -20.09 26.91 15.94
C PRO A 418 -19.31 25.64 15.56
N VAL A 419 -19.19 25.32 14.27
CA VAL A 419 -18.39 24.19 13.76
C VAL A 419 -16.90 24.51 13.83
N LEU A 420 -16.51 25.77 13.66
CA LEU A 420 -15.13 26.24 13.78
C LEU A 420 -14.67 26.21 15.25
N GLY A 421 -15.56 26.55 16.20
CA GLY A 421 -15.31 26.45 17.64
C GLY A 421 -15.08 25.01 18.10
N LEU A 422 -15.90 24.06 17.64
CA LEU A 422 -15.71 22.62 17.88
C LEU A 422 -14.47 22.06 17.18
N ARG A 423 -14.12 22.57 15.99
CA ARG A 423 -12.83 22.27 15.34
C ARG A 423 -11.66 22.77 16.17
N ARG A 424 -11.74 23.97 16.75
CA ARG A 424 -10.71 24.54 17.64
C ARG A 424 -10.62 23.82 18.98
N LEU A 425 -11.74 23.41 19.57
CA LEU A 425 -11.75 22.60 20.79
C LEU A 425 -11.19 21.20 20.53
N SER A 426 -11.60 20.53 19.44
CA SER A 426 -11.00 19.24 19.07
C SER A 426 -9.54 19.37 18.65
N SER A 427 -9.09 20.50 18.09
CA SER A 427 -7.67 20.72 17.77
C SER A 427 -6.85 21.16 18.99
N ALA A 428 -7.45 21.86 19.96
CA ALA A 428 -6.83 22.17 21.25
C ALA A 428 -6.77 20.93 22.16
N GLU A 429 -7.79 20.07 22.15
CA GLU A 429 -7.78 18.76 22.80
C GLU A 429 -6.81 17.80 22.12
N ARG A 430 -6.71 17.80 20.77
CA ARG A 430 -5.66 17.08 20.03
C ARG A 430 -4.25 17.61 20.32
N GLY A 431 -4.10 18.92 20.50
CA GLY A 431 -2.84 19.56 20.89
C GLY A 431 -2.44 19.29 22.35
N MET A 432 -3.41 19.09 23.25
CA MET A 432 -3.16 18.69 24.64
C MET A 432 -2.99 17.18 24.81
N ALA A 433 -3.48 16.38 23.86
CA ALA A 433 -3.33 14.93 23.82
C ALA A 433 -2.11 14.45 23.03
N GLY A 434 -1.08 15.26 22.79
CA GLY A 434 0.22 14.80 22.25
C GLY A 434 0.14 13.99 20.93
N THR A 435 -0.93 14.14 20.16
CA THR A 435 -1.03 13.59 18.81
C THR A 435 -0.72 14.71 17.85
N ASP A 436 0.57 14.95 17.64
CA ASP A 436 1.04 15.73 16.50
C ASP A 436 0.53 15.03 15.22
N ASP A 437 -0.10 15.78 14.33
CA ASP A 437 -0.67 15.30 13.04
C ASP A 437 0.44 14.88 12.03
N HIS A 438 1.68 14.75 12.50
CA HIS A 438 2.81 14.24 11.76
C HIS A 438 3.03 12.79 12.16
N ALA A 439 3.06 11.90 11.16
CA ALA A 439 3.49 10.53 11.40
C ALA A 439 4.89 10.55 12.00
N ASP A 440 5.11 9.76 13.05
CA ASP A 440 6.41 9.65 13.69
C ASP A 440 7.55 9.54 12.66
N ARG A 441 8.69 10.22 12.84
CA ARG A 441 9.83 10.28 11.92
C ARG A 441 10.32 8.93 11.44
N TRP A 442 10.22 7.92 12.30
CA TRP A 442 10.59 6.56 11.95
C TRP A 442 9.65 5.97 10.89
N ILE A 443 8.36 6.34 10.88
CA ILE A 443 7.37 5.94 9.88
C ILE A 443 7.71 6.57 8.52
N GLU A 444 8.04 7.86 8.49
CA GLU A 444 8.48 8.53 7.26
C GLU A 444 9.79 7.95 6.73
N SER A 445 10.67 7.53 7.64
CA SER A 445 11.98 6.96 7.32
C SER A 445 11.97 5.45 7.05
N ILE A 446 10.80 4.81 7.04
CA ILE A 446 10.72 3.34 6.95
C ILE A 446 11.26 2.79 5.63
N VAL A 447 11.05 3.49 4.51
CA VAL A 447 11.54 3.04 3.20
C VAL A 447 13.07 3.09 3.11
N PRO A 448 13.75 4.21 3.44
CA PRO A 448 15.19 4.22 3.60
C PRO A 448 15.71 3.21 4.63
N ALA A 449 14.98 2.99 5.73
CA ALA A 449 15.36 2.00 6.74
C ALA A 449 15.36 0.58 6.15
N LEU A 450 14.31 0.20 5.44
CA LEU A 450 14.20 -1.09 4.75
C LEU A 450 15.36 -1.28 3.76
N PHE A 451 15.74 -0.23 3.02
CA PHE A 451 16.91 -0.30 2.15
C PHE A 451 18.16 -0.77 2.91
N PHE A 452 18.51 -0.14 4.04
CA PHE A 452 19.67 -0.56 4.81
C PHE A 452 19.50 -1.92 5.49
N LEU A 453 18.31 -2.22 6.00
CA LEU A 453 17.99 -3.49 6.65
C LEU A 453 18.06 -4.68 5.70
N PHE A 454 17.90 -4.48 4.39
CA PHE A 454 18.09 -5.53 3.39
C PHE A 454 19.49 -5.52 2.75
N VAL A 455 20.02 -4.35 2.38
CA VAL A 455 21.36 -4.27 1.76
C VAL A 455 22.43 -4.79 2.70
N LEU A 456 22.48 -4.32 3.95
CA LEU A 456 23.61 -4.66 4.84
C LEU A 456 23.70 -6.17 5.13
N PRO A 457 22.61 -6.86 5.52
CA PRO A 457 22.65 -8.31 5.73
C PRO A 457 22.83 -9.09 4.41
N GLY A 458 22.26 -8.62 3.30
CA GLY A 458 22.46 -9.21 1.98
C GLY A 458 23.93 -9.20 1.55
N MET A 459 24.60 -8.05 1.70
CA MET A 459 26.02 -7.92 1.41
C MET A 459 26.89 -8.77 2.36
N ALA A 460 26.53 -8.82 3.65
CA ALA A 460 27.20 -9.66 4.63
C ALA A 460 27.04 -11.16 4.33
N TYR A 461 25.84 -11.59 3.93
CA TYR A 461 25.58 -12.92 3.41
C TYR A 461 26.48 -13.21 2.22
N GLY A 462 26.50 -12.30 1.25
CA GLY A 462 27.26 -12.49 0.01
C GLY A 462 28.76 -12.63 0.23
N ALA A 463 29.31 -11.84 1.16
CA ALA A 463 30.71 -11.96 1.59
C ALA A 463 30.97 -13.30 2.32
N GLY A 464 30.08 -13.71 3.23
CA GLY A 464 30.23 -14.94 4.00
C GLY A 464 30.05 -16.22 3.17
N ALA A 465 29.13 -16.20 2.20
CA ALA A 465 28.83 -17.30 1.28
C ALA A 465 29.76 -17.34 0.06
N GLY A 466 30.50 -16.27 -0.20
CA GLY A 466 31.39 -16.14 -1.36
C GLY A 466 30.68 -15.81 -2.67
N THR A 467 29.41 -15.38 -2.63
CA THR A 467 28.67 -14.90 -3.82
C THR A 467 29.05 -13.46 -4.18
N VAL A 468 29.59 -12.71 -3.23
CA VAL A 468 30.14 -11.35 -3.44
C VAL A 468 31.59 -11.32 -2.96
N THR A 469 32.53 -11.18 -3.90
CA THR A 469 33.98 -11.26 -3.63
C THR A 469 34.73 -9.96 -3.85
N SER A 470 34.10 -8.94 -4.45
CA SER A 470 34.75 -7.66 -4.75
C SER A 470 33.76 -6.50 -4.78
N ALA A 471 34.27 -5.28 -4.60
CA ALA A 471 33.48 -4.05 -4.70
C ALA A 471 32.80 -3.91 -6.09
N ALA A 472 33.50 -4.30 -7.16
CA ALA A 472 32.93 -4.33 -8.50
C ALA A 472 31.76 -5.33 -8.61
N GLY A 473 31.87 -6.48 -7.94
CA GLY A 473 30.77 -7.45 -7.82
C GLY A 473 29.54 -6.86 -7.12
N SER A 474 29.75 -6.10 -6.05
CA SER A 474 28.68 -5.39 -5.33
C SER A 474 27.95 -4.39 -6.23
N VAL A 475 28.69 -3.56 -6.96
CA VAL A 475 28.11 -2.59 -7.90
C VAL A 475 27.35 -3.29 -9.00
N ARG A 476 27.90 -4.38 -9.55
CA ARG A 476 27.21 -5.18 -10.58
C ARG A 476 25.84 -5.66 -10.11
N LEU A 477 25.74 -6.18 -8.87
CA LEU A 477 24.47 -6.63 -8.30
C LEU A 477 23.45 -5.49 -8.14
N MET A 478 23.90 -4.32 -7.70
CA MET A 478 23.04 -3.13 -7.62
C MET A 478 22.56 -2.70 -9.00
N THR A 479 23.45 -2.68 -10.00
CA THR A 479 23.11 -2.35 -11.39
C THR A 479 22.11 -3.35 -11.98
N GLU A 480 22.33 -4.65 -11.80
CA GLU A 480 21.39 -5.68 -12.25
C GLU A 480 20.03 -5.55 -11.56
N THR A 481 20.01 -5.16 -10.28
CA THR A 481 18.77 -4.87 -9.54
C THR A 481 18.02 -3.68 -10.15
N MET A 482 18.72 -2.60 -10.46
CA MET A 482 18.13 -1.44 -11.16
C MET A 482 17.64 -1.80 -12.57
N ALA A 483 18.38 -2.64 -13.29
CA ALA A 483 17.97 -3.09 -14.62
C ALA A 483 16.66 -3.90 -14.57
N SER A 484 16.47 -4.77 -13.56
CA SER A 484 15.19 -5.48 -13.38
C SER A 484 14.00 -4.57 -13.09
N MET A 485 14.23 -3.32 -12.68
CA MET A 485 13.17 -2.35 -12.42
C MET A 485 12.76 -1.52 -13.63
N ALA A 486 13.41 -1.68 -14.78
CA ALA A 486 13.07 -0.94 -16.00
C ALA A 486 11.58 -1.00 -16.36
N PRO A 487 10.87 -2.15 -16.26
CA PRO A 487 9.43 -2.20 -16.51
C PRO A 487 8.60 -1.31 -15.56
N VAL A 488 8.99 -1.25 -14.27
CA VAL A 488 8.31 -0.41 -13.27
C VAL A 488 8.54 1.07 -13.55
N ILE A 489 9.74 1.44 -14.00
CA ILE A 489 10.08 2.82 -14.40
C ILE A 489 9.23 3.24 -15.59
N VAL A 490 9.14 2.40 -16.63
CA VAL A 490 8.32 2.67 -17.82
C VAL A 490 6.84 2.77 -17.47
N LEU A 491 6.33 1.84 -16.65
CA LEU A 491 4.95 1.89 -16.16
C LEU A 491 4.68 3.19 -15.39
N SER A 492 5.58 3.57 -14.49
CA SER A 492 5.47 4.78 -13.67
C SER A 492 5.49 6.04 -14.52
N PHE A 493 6.28 6.09 -15.60
CA PHE A 493 6.30 7.20 -16.54
C PHE A 493 4.91 7.46 -17.14
N PHE A 494 4.28 6.43 -17.71
CA PHE A 494 2.96 6.58 -18.34
C PHE A 494 1.84 6.75 -17.31
N ALA A 495 1.92 6.07 -16.16
CA ALA A 495 0.97 6.25 -15.07
C ALA A 495 1.00 7.69 -14.52
N ALA A 496 2.18 8.28 -14.38
CA ALA A 496 2.34 9.67 -13.98
C ALA A 496 1.66 10.63 -14.97
N GLN A 497 1.87 10.44 -16.29
CA GLN A 497 1.20 11.27 -17.28
C GLN A 497 -0.32 11.12 -17.22
N PHE A 498 -0.83 9.89 -17.15
CA PHE A 498 -2.27 9.65 -17.04
C PHE A 498 -2.88 10.34 -15.81
N ILE A 499 -2.27 10.17 -14.63
CA ILE A 499 -2.77 10.73 -13.37
C ILE A 499 -2.74 12.26 -13.43
N GLU A 500 -1.64 12.86 -13.88
CA GLU A 500 -1.54 14.32 -13.95
C GLU A 500 -2.44 14.90 -15.04
N TYR A 501 -2.67 14.19 -16.15
CA TYR A 501 -3.63 14.61 -17.17
C TYR A 501 -5.06 14.58 -16.62
N PHE A 502 -5.39 13.55 -15.84
CA PHE A 502 -6.69 13.41 -15.18
C PHE A 502 -6.93 14.52 -14.16
N LYS A 503 -5.90 14.91 -13.39
CA LYS A 503 -5.94 16.05 -12.46
C LYS A 503 -6.02 17.39 -13.15
N TYR A 504 -5.17 17.63 -14.16
CA TYR A 504 -5.15 18.90 -14.91
C TYR A 504 -6.50 19.17 -15.56
N SER A 505 -7.10 18.13 -16.14
CA SER A 505 -8.43 18.21 -16.75
C SER A 505 -9.58 18.34 -15.76
N GLN A 506 -9.31 18.27 -14.45
CA GLN A 506 -10.27 18.26 -13.35
C GLN A 506 -11.26 17.08 -13.37
N MET A 507 -11.01 16.08 -14.21
CA MET A 507 -11.88 14.91 -14.35
C MET A 507 -11.86 14.04 -13.10
N ASP A 508 -10.74 14.02 -12.37
CA ASP A 508 -10.60 13.41 -11.05
C ASP A 508 -11.65 13.92 -10.06
N LYS A 509 -11.75 15.24 -9.92
CA LYS A 509 -12.69 15.90 -9.01
C LYS A 509 -14.13 15.77 -9.48
N MET A 510 -14.38 15.95 -10.78
CA MET A 510 -15.74 15.79 -11.33
C MET A 510 -16.27 14.38 -11.11
N LEU A 511 -15.44 13.35 -11.34
CA LEU A 511 -15.84 11.96 -11.14
C LEU A 511 -15.97 11.61 -9.64
N ALA A 512 -15.10 12.17 -8.80
CA ALA A 512 -15.19 12.00 -7.35
C ALA A 512 -16.52 12.56 -6.82
N TYR A 513 -16.85 13.82 -7.11
CA TYR A 513 -18.08 14.45 -6.60
C TYR A 513 -19.34 13.76 -7.15
N SER A 514 -19.43 13.56 -8.47
CA SER A 514 -20.61 12.91 -9.07
C SER A 514 -20.78 11.45 -8.63
N GLY A 515 -19.67 10.71 -8.50
CA GLY A 515 -19.70 9.34 -7.97
C GLY A 515 -20.04 9.30 -6.49
N GLY A 516 -19.50 10.22 -5.69
CA GLY A 516 -19.80 10.34 -4.26
C GLY A 516 -21.28 10.62 -4.01
N GLU A 517 -21.86 11.57 -4.74
CA GLU A 517 -23.31 11.85 -4.73
C GLU A 517 -24.12 10.61 -5.11
N ALA A 518 -23.73 9.89 -6.17
CA ALA A 518 -24.41 8.66 -6.57
C ALA A 518 -24.34 7.58 -5.48
N LEU A 519 -23.20 7.42 -4.80
CA LEU A 519 -23.05 6.49 -3.69
C LEU A 519 -23.90 6.88 -2.49
N VAL A 520 -24.03 8.17 -2.18
CA VAL A 520 -24.92 8.65 -1.12
C VAL A 520 -26.38 8.44 -1.49
N ALA A 521 -26.77 8.69 -2.74
CA ALA A 521 -28.13 8.44 -3.21
C ALA A 521 -28.52 6.96 -3.16
N LEU A 522 -27.54 6.05 -3.28
CA LEU A 522 -27.76 4.62 -3.13
C LEU A 522 -27.97 4.19 -1.67
N ASP A 523 -27.61 5.04 -0.69
CA ASP A 523 -27.73 4.80 0.75
C ASP A 523 -27.22 3.41 1.18
N MET A 524 -26.13 2.95 0.56
CA MET A 524 -25.58 1.63 0.83
C MET A 524 -24.74 1.63 2.10
N PRO A 525 -24.85 0.59 2.95
CA PRO A 525 -23.93 0.38 4.06
C PRO A 525 -22.48 0.36 3.59
N ARG A 526 -21.58 1.01 4.33
CA ARG A 526 -20.15 1.13 3.98
C ARG A 526 -19.48 -0.23 3.82
N GLU A 527 -19.90 -1.21 4.61
CA GLU A 527 -19.42 -2.58 4.55
C GLU A 527 -19.78 -3.23 3.21
N LEU A 528 -21.01 -3.04 2.73
CA LEU A 528 -21.46 -3.55 1.44
C LEU A 528 -20.70 -2.87 0.29
N LEU A 529 -20.46 -1.55 0.39
CA LEU A 529 -19.63 -0.82 -0.58
C LEU A 529 -18.22 -1.41 -0.69
N MET A 530 -17.58 -1.72 0.44
CA MET A 530 -16.26 -2.36 0.43
C MET A 530 -16.29 -3.77 -0.16
N ILE A 531 -17.32 -4.56 0.12
CA ILE A 531 -17.49 -5.89 -0.48
C ILE A 531 -17.65 -5.78 -2.01
N VAL A 532 -18.50 -4.87 -2.48
CA VAL A 532 -18.68 -4.62 -3.92
C VAL A 532 -17.37 -4.17 -4.55
N PHE A 533 -16.62 -3.27 -3.90
CA PHE A 533 -15.32 -2.85 -4.39
C PHE A 533 -14.32 -4.00 -4.48
N ILE A 534 -14.23 -4.87 -3.46
CA ILE A 534 -13.41 -6.09 -3.49
C ILE A 534 -13.81 -6.97 -4.68
N LEU A 535 -15.11 -7.20 -4.91
CA LEU A 535 -15.58 -8.01 -6.04
C LEU A 535 -15.21 -7.40 -7.40
N VAL A 536 -15.27 -6.07 -7.52
CA VAL A 536 -14.79 -5.36 -8.72
C VAL A 536 -13.28 -5.57 -8.89
N VAL A 537 -12.49 -5.40 -7.83
CA VAL A 537 -11.03 -5.63 -7.88
C VAL A 537 -10.71 -7.07 -8.26
N MET A 538 -11.41 -8.05 -7.68
CA MET A 538 -11.27 -9.47 -8.00
C MET A 538 -11.57 -9.77 -9.47
N LEU A 539 -12.64 -9.19 -10.03
CA LEU A 539 -12.99 -9.35 -11.44
C LEU A 539 -11.89 -8.79 -12.35
N PHE A 540 -11.39 -7.59 -12.06
CA PHE A 540 -10.31 -6.97 -12.81
C PHE A 540 -8.97 -7.69 -12.63
N ASN A 541 -8.77 -8.40 -11.52
CA ASN A 541 -7.56 -9.18 -11.29
C ASN A 541 -7.42 -10.36 -12.28
N LEU A 542 -8.53 -10.81 -12.87
CA LEU A 542 -8.51 -11.80 -13.96
C LEU A 542 -8.02 -11.22 -15.29
N LEU A 543 -8.05 -9.89 -15.44
CA LEU A 543 -7.77 -9.17 -16.68
C LEU A 543 -6.37 -8.58 -16.68
N ILE A 544 -6.03 -7.88 -15.60
CA ILE A 544 -4.75 -7.20 -15.44
C ILE A 544 -4.07 -7.86 -14.25
N ALA A 545 -3.01 -8.64 -14.49
CA ALA A 545 -2.33 -9.36 -13.40
C ALA A 545 -1.57 -8.41 -12.45
N SER A 546 -0.96 -7.35 -12.98
CA SER A 546 -0.18 -6.38 -12.19
C SER A 546 -1.04 -5.70 -11.12
N SER A 547 -0.65 -5.81 -9.85
CA SER A 547 -1.30 -5.11 -8.74
C SER A 547 -1.09 -3.59 -8.85
N SER A 548 0.16 -3.15 -9.02
CA SER A 548 0.50 -1.74 -9.13
C SER A 548 -0.24 -1.03 -10.27
N ALA A 549 -0.32 -1.63 -11.46
CA ALA A 549 -1.02 -1.04 -12.59
C ALA A 549 -2.53 -0.89 -12.32
N LYS A 550 -3.17 -1.91 -11.74
CA LYS A 550 -4.60 -1.86 -11.38
C LYS A 550 -4.87 -0.74 -10.38
N PHE A 551 -4.10 -0.67 -9.30
CA PHE A 551 -4.36 0.31 -8.26
C PHE A 551 -4.05 1.74 -8.70
N ALA A 552 -3.03 1.94 -9.53
CA ALA A 552 -2.74 3.23 -10.13
C ALA A 552 -3.91 3.78 -10.97
N MET A 553 -4.73 2.90 -11.57
CA MET A 553 -5.96 3.30 -12.26
C MET A 553 -7.13 3.55 -11.29
N PHE A 554 -7.27 2.73 -10.26
CA PHE A 554 -8.40 2.80 -9.33
C PHE A 554 -8.27 3.89 -8.26
N ALA A 555 -7.08 4.13 -7.74
CA ALA A 555 -6.88 5.04 -6.62
C ALA A 555 -7.41 6.46 -6.92
N PRO A 556 -7.07 7.12 -8.05
CA PRO A 556 -7.57 8.46 -8.37
C PRO A 556 -9.09 8.58 -8.47
N ILE A 557 -9.80 7.46 -8.65
CA ILE A 557 -11.25 7.42 -8.83
C ILE A 557 -11.94 7.05 -7.52
N PHE A 558 -11.60 5.88 -6.98
CA PHE A 558 -12.32 5.29 -5.85
C PHE A 558 -11.91 5.85 -4.51
N VAL A 559 -10.66 6.27 -4.32
CA VAL A 559 -10.22 6.84 -3.04
C VAL A 559 -10.99 8.12 -2.70
N PRO A 560 -10.99 9.18 -3.55
CA PRO A 560 -11.74 10.38 -3.23
C PRO A 560 -13.25 10.12 -3.20
N MET A 561 -13.79 9.30 -4.11
CA MET A 561 -15.20 8.93 -4.13
C MET A 561 -15.65 8.28 -2.80
N PHE A 562 -14.87 7.37 -2.25
CA PHE A 562 -15.18 6.73 -0.97
C PHE A 562 -14.95 7.65 0.23
N MET A 563 -13.99 8.57 0.15
CA MET A 563 -13.83 9.61 1.17
C MET A 563 -15.09 10.49 1.31
N LEU A 564 -15.80 10.76 0.21
CA LEU A 564 -17.07 11.50 0.24
C LEU A 564 -18.24 10.74 0.89
N VAL A 565 -18.11 9.44 1.15
CA VAL A 565 -19.09 8.67 1.94
C VAL A 565 -18.56 8.29 3.33
N GLY A 566 -17.49 8.96 3.76
CA GLY A 566 -16.90 8.83 5.10
C GLY A 566 -16.02 7.60 5.27
N ILE A 567 -15.45 7.07 4.17
CA ILE A 567 -14.50 5.96 4.20
C ILE A 567 -13.08 6.51 4.11
N HIS A 568 -12.28 6.23 5.15
CA HIS A 568 -10.88 6.64 5.19
C HIS A 568 -10.08 5.97 4.04
N PRO A 569 -9.15 6.68 3.38
CA PRO A 569 -8.37 6.14 2.24
C PRO A 569 -7.64 4.82 2.57
N ALA A 570 -7.21 4.66 3.81
CA ALA A 570 -6.62 3.43 4.33
C ALA A 570 -7.49 2.19 4.11
N LEU A 571 -8.81 2.31 4.27
CA LEU A 571 -9.74 1.19 4.14
C LEU A 571 -9.94 0.84 2.67
N THR A 572 -10.01 1.84 1.77
CA THR A 572 -10.04 1.62 0.33
C THR A 572 -8.79 0.87 -0.13
N GLN A 573 -7.61 1.28 0.36
CA GLN A 573 -6.36 0.59 0.08
C GLN A 573 -6.37 -0.84 0.64
N ALA A 574 -6.83 -1.05 1.88
CA ALA A 574 -6.93 -2.37 2.48
C ALA A 574 -7.90 -3.28 1.70
N ALA A 575 -9.05 -2.75 1.26
CA ALA A 575 -10.02 -3.47 0.44
C ALA A 575 -9.44 -3.83 -0.92
N TYR A 576 -8.64 -2.95 -1.54
CA TYR A 576 -7.94 -3.27 -2.79
C TYR A 576 -6.90 -4.40 -2.63
N ARG A 577 -6.30 -4.54 -1.44
CA ARG A 577 -5.28 -5.57 -1.16
C ARG A 577 -5.86 -6.98 -1.07
N VAL A 578 -7.13 -7.10 -0.72
CA VAL A 578 -7.91 -8.34 -0.69
C VAL A 578 -8.23 -8.76 -2.11
#